data_AF-A0A1E4NTT4-F1
#
_entry.id   AF-A0A1E4NTT4-F1
#
_cell.length_a   1.000
_cell.length_b   1.000
_cell.length_c   1.000
_cell.angle_alpha   90.00
_cell.angle_beta   90.00
_cell.angle_gamma   90.00
#
_symmetry.space_group_name_H-M   'P 1'
#
loop_
_entity.id
_entity.type
_entity.pdbx_description
1 polymer ?
#
loop_
_entity_poly.entity_id
_entity_poly.type
_entity_poly.pdbx_seq_one_letter_code
_entity_poly.pdbx_strand_id
1 'polypeptide(L)'
;MRTVLPVSPGEMLEEEFLKPLGLTKYRVAKDIGVPPQRIGDIVAGKRVITADTDLRLCRYFGLSDGWWLRGQASYDTALAREAMQDELARIPRCSRLAA
;
A
#
# COMPACT_ATOMS: atom_id res chain seq x y z
N MET A 1 5.08 -1.66 -24.26
CA MET A 1 5.52 -1.73 -22.84
C MET A 1 4.52 -2.60 -22.12
N ARG A 2 4.96 -3.57 -21.30
CA ARG A 2 4.03 -4.43 -20.58
C ARG A 2 3.42 -3.58 -19.45
N THR A 3 2.15 -3.23 -19.56
CA THR A 3 1.41 -2.52 -18.51
C THR A 3 1.16 -3.52 -17.39
N VAL A 4 2.14 -3.68 -16.50
CA VAL A 4 1.96 -4.46 -15.29
C VAL A 4 1.15 -3.59 -14.35
N LEU A 5 -0.03 -4.05 -13.97
CA LEU A 5 -0.86 -3.37 -12.98
C LEU A 5 -0.06 -3.19 -11.69
N PRO A 6 -0.13 -2.02 -11.03
CA PRO A 6 0.55 -1.83 -9.77
C PRO A 6 -0.05 -2.79 -8.73
N VAL A 7 0.82 -3.44 -7.94
CA VAL A 7 0.39 -4.36 -6.88
C VAL A 7 -0.12 -3.54 -5.70
N SER A 8 -1.35 -3.81 -5.27
CA SER A 8 -1.91 -3.13 -4.10
C SER A 8 -1.23 -3.61 -2.80
N PRO A 9 -1.17 -2.78 -1.74
CA PRO A 9 -0.68 -3.26 -0.45
C PRO A 9 -1.49 -4.42 0.13
N GLY A 10 -2.79 -4.50 -0.20
CA GLY A 10 -3.64 -5.62 0.19
C GLY A 10 -3.27 -6.93 -0.49
N GLU A 11 -2.98 -6.89 -1.79
CA GLU A 11 -2.48 -8.03 -2.55
C GLU A 11 -1.10 -8.47 -2.06
N MET A 12 -0.19 -7.51 -1.84
CA MET A 12 1.12 -7.78 -1.25
C MET A 12 1.01 -8.43 0.14
N LEU A 13 0.10 -7.96 1.00
CA LEU A 13 -0.16 -8.57 2.29
C LEU A 13 -0.66 -10.01 2.15
N GLU A 14 -1.61 -10.26 1.24
CA GLU A 14 -2.18 -11.59 1.04
C GLU A 14 -1.15 -12.59 0.48
N GLU A 15 -0.46 -12.22 -0.61
CA GLU A 15 0.39 -13.12 -1.38
C GLU A 15 1.78 -13.34 -0.74
N GLU A 16 2.36 -12.31 -0.13
CA GLU A 16 3.75 -12.38 0.39
C GLU A 16 3.82 -12.69 1.88
N PHE A 17 2.73 -12.47 2.63
CA PHE A 17 2.72 -12.66 4.09
C PHE A 17 1.65 -13.67 4.52
N LEU A 18 0.37 -13.46 4.18
CA LEU A 18 -0.69 -14.30 4.73
C LEU A 18 -0.63 -15.74 4.22
N LYS A 19 -0.60 -15.93 2.90
CA LYS A 19 -0.55 -17.26 2.28
C LYS A 19 0.73 -18.03 2.64
N PRO A 20 1.95 -17.46 2.51
CA PRO A 20 3.18 -18.20 2.79
C PRO A 20 3.35 -18.57 4.26
N LEU A 21 2.80 -17.75 5.17
CA LEU A 21 2.88 -18.01 6.62
C LEU A 21 1.66 -18.79 7.16
N GLY A 22 0.69 -19.15 6.31
CA GLY A 22 -0.54 -19.83 6.74
C GLY A 22 -1.40 -19.01 7.69
N LEU A 23 -1.32 -17.67 7.62
CA LEU A 23 -2.03 -16.76 8.49
C LEU A 23 -3.39 -16.37 7.90
N THR A 24 -4.42 -16.36 8.74
CA THR A 24 -5.73 -15.82 8.35
C THR A 24 -5.80 -14.32 8.60
N LYS A 25 -6.62 -13.61 7.82
CA LYS A 25 -6.91 -12.17 8.03
C LYS A 25 -7.39 -11.89 9.46
N TYR A 26 -8.24 -12.79 9.99
CA TYR A 26 -8.71 -12.73 11.38
C TYR A 26 -7.56 -12.87 12.38
N ARG A 27 -6.65 -13.82 12.16
CA ARG A 27 -5.49 -14.04 13.04
C ARG A 27 -4.61 -12.80 13.10
N VAL A 28 -4.27 -12.21 11.94
CA VAL A 28 -3.47 -10.99 11.90
C VAL A 28 -4.20 -9.84 12.57
N ALA A 29 -5.49 -9.63 12.29
CA ALA A 29 -6.27 -8.57 12.93
C ALA A 29 -6.25 -8.67 14.47
N LYS A 30 -6.41 -9.89 15.00
CA LYS A 30 -6.32 -10.17 16.43
C LYS A 30 -4.92 -9.88 16.98
N ASP A 31 -3.88 -10.38 16.32
CA ASP A 31 -2.51 -10.25 16.79
C ASP A 31 -2.01 -8.80 16.79
N ILE A 32 -2.46 -7.98 15.83
CA ILE A 32 -2.13 -6.55 15.76
C ILE A 32 -3.12 -5.64 16.50
N GLY A 33 -4.12 -6.21 17.17
CA GLY A 33 -5.08 -5.50 18.02
C GLY A 33 -6.01 -4.54 17.27
N VAL A 34 -6.57 -4.96 16.13
CA VAL A 34 -7.52 -4.18 15.32
C VAL A 34 -8.82 -4.96 15.05
N PRO A 35 -9.93 -4.27 14.70
CA PRO A 35 -11.16 -4.96 14.33
C PRO A 35 -10.95 -5.97 13.18
N PRO A 36 -11.55 -7.17 13.22
CA PRO A 36 -11.37 -8.23 12.22
C PRO A 36 -11.57 -7.77 10.77
N GLN A 37 -12.51 -6.85 10.56
CA GLN A 37 -12.84 -6.33 9.24
C GLN A 37 -11.69 -5.52 8.62
N ARG A 38 -10.81 -4.91 9.42
CA ARG A 38 -9.76 -4.02 8.92
C ARG A 38 -8.83 -4.70 7.92
N ILE A 39 -8.33 -5.89 8.25
CA ILE A 39 -7.43 -6.66 7.37
C ILE A 39 -8.19 -7.20 6.15
N GLY A 40 -9.45 -7.59 6.34
CA GLY A 40 -10.36 -7.95 5.24
C GLY A 40 -10.50 -6.83 4.21
N ASP A 41 -10.80 -5.62 4.67
CA ASP A 41 -10.97 -4.45 3.80
C ASP A 41 -9.67 -4.04 3.10
N ILE A 42 -8.52 -4.16 3.77
CA ILE A 42 -7.21 -3.87 3.18
C ILE A 42 -6.92 -4.85 2.04
N VAL A 43 -7.05 -6.16 2.29
CA VAL A 43 -6.84 -7.17 1.24
C VAL A 43 -7.84 -7.01 0.09
N ALA A 44 -9.07 -6.60 0.38
CA ALA A 44 -10.08 -6.34 -0.64
C ALA A 44 -9.91 -5.00 -1.37
N GLY A 45 -8.87 -4.20 -1.06
CA GLY A 45 -8.65 -2.88 -1.65
C GLY A 45 -9.68 -1.82 -1.25
N LYS A 46 -10.52 -2.09 -0.25
CA LYS A 46 -11.57 -1.18 0.25
C LYS A 46 -11.06 -0.19 1.29
N ARG A 47 -9.87 -0.45 1.85
CA ARG A 47 -9.24 0.36 2.88
C ARG A 47 -7.76 0.53 2.55
N VAL A 48 -7.31 1.79 2.58
CA VAL A 48 -5.88 2.13 2.47
C VAL A 48 -5.13 1.86 3.77
N ILE A 49 -3.83 1.65 3.67
CA ILE A 49 -2.94 1.56 4.83
C ILE A 49 -2.69 2.98 5.38
N THR A 50 -3.05 3.18 6.65
CA THR A 50 -2.75 4.40 7.41
C THR A 50 -1.47 4.22 8.24
N ALA A 51 -0.94 5.30 8.83
CA ALA A 51 0.21 5.24 9.73
C ALA A 51 -0.01 4.29 10.94
N ASP A 52 -1.21 4.30 11.55
CA ASP A 52 -1.55 3.33 12.62
C ASP A 52 -1.49 1.88 12.13
N THR A 53 -1.92 1.61 10.90
CA THR A 53 -1.90 0.25 10.33
C THR A 53 -0.48 -0.16 9.95
N ASP A 54 0.30 0.76 9.39
CA ASP A 54 1.71 0.56 9.06
C ASP A 54 2.52 0.18 10.30
N LEU A 55 2.49 0.98 11.38
CA LEU A 55 3.24 0.68 12.60
C LEU A 55 2.89 -0.68 13.19
N ARG A 56 1.61 -1.05 13.15
CA ARG A 56 1.11 -2.34 13.62
C ARG A 56 1.62 -3.51 12.78
N LEU A 57 1.51 -3.43 11.46
CA LEU A 57 1.97 -4.48 10.56
C LEU A 57 3.50 -4.57 10.52
N CYS A 58 4.20 -3.44 10.54
CA CYS A 58 5.66 -3.39 10.61
C CYS A 58 6.17 -4.06 11.89
N ARG A 59 5.56 -3.73 13.04
CA ARG A 59 5.89 -4.38 14.31
C ARG A 59 5.63 -5.88 14.27
N TYR A 60 4.51 -6.32 13.68
CA TYR A 60 4.12 -7.73 13.63
C TYR A 60 5.02 -8.56 12.71
N PHE A 61 5.38 -8.03 11.55
CA PHE A 61 6.19 -8.73 10.55
C PHE A 61 7.70 -8.43 10.62
N GLY A 62 8.14 -7.61 11.57
CA GLY A 62 9.56 -7.27 11.74
C GLY A 62 10.10 -6.37 10.63
N LEU A 63 9.27 -5.48 10.07
CA LEU A 63 9.66 -4.53 9.02
C LEU A 63 10.00 -3.17 9.63
N SER A 64 10.76 -2.35 8.88
CA SER A 64 11.03 -0.96 9.24
C SER A 64 9.77 -0.11 9.20
N ASP A 65 9.63 0.85 10.10
CA ASP A 65 8.53 1.82 10.07
C ASP A 65 8.39 2.50 8.69
N GLY A 66 7.13 2.70 8.28
CA GLY A 66 6.76 3.26 7.00
C GLY A 66 6.89 2.31 5.80
N TRP A 67 7.25 1.04 5.99
CA TRP A 67 7.38 0.09 4.87
C TRP A 67 6.08 -0.05 4.09
N TRP A 68 4.96 -0.21 4.78
CA TRP A 68 3.65 -0.34 4.15
C TRP A 68 3.13 1.00 3.60
N LEU A 69 3.40 2.11 4.30
CA LEU A 69 3.05 3.45 3.80
C LEU A 69 3.76 3.77 2.49
N ARG A 70 5.04 3.40 2.34
CA ARG A 70 5.76 3.54 1.07
C ARG A 70 5.13 2.70 -0.03
N GLY A 71 4.71 1.47 0.29
CA GLY A 71 3.95 0.61 -0.63
C GLY A 71 2.64 1.25 -1.07
N GLN A 72 1.84 1.76 -0.13
CA GLN A 72 0.60 2.48 -0.39
C GLN A 72 0.83 3.71 -1.29
N ALA A 73 1.80 4.56 -0.95
CA ALA A 73 2.13 5.72 -1.74
C ALA A 73 2.59 5.36 -3.16
N SER A 74 3.37 4.29 -3.31
CA SER A 74 3.81 3.80 -4.63
C SER A 74 2.63 3.33 -5.48
N TYR A 75 1.71 2.56 -4.89
CA TYR A 75 0.49 2.08 -5.57
C TYR A 75 -0.40 3.25 -5.99
N ASP A 76 -0.72 4.16 -5.07
CA ASP A 76 -1.57 5.31 -5.33
C ASP A 76 -0.96 6.26 -6.37
N THR A 77 0.36 6.47 -6.31
CA THR A 77 1.09 7.28 -7.29
C THR A 77 1.06 6.66 -8.68
N ALA A 78 1.17 5.34 -8.79
CA ALA A 78 1.11 4.65 -10.07
C ALA A 78 -0.27 4.81 -10.72
N LEU A 79 -1.35 4.58 -9.95
CA LEU A 79 -2.71 4.78 -10.42
C LEU A 79 -3.00 6.23 -10.81
N ALA A 80 -2.60 7.18 -9.96
CA ALA A 80 -2.78 8.61 -10.25
C ALA A 80 -2.00 9.05 -11.49
N ARG A 81 -0.75 8.56 -11.66
CA ARG A 81 0.07 8.86 -12.84
C ARG A 81 -0.56 8.37 -14.12
N GLU A 82 -1.13 7.16 -14.12
CA GLU A 82 -1.83 6.61 -15.27
C GLU A 82 -3.08 7.43 -15.59
N ALA A 83 -3.90 7.77 -14.58
CA ALA A 83 -5.12 8.55 -14.75
C ALA A 83 -4.85 10.00 -15.20
N MET A 84 -3.73 10.60 -14.77
CA MET A 84 -3.42 12.02 -14.98
C MET A 84 -2.35 12.24 -16.06
N GLN A 85 -2.00 11.22 -16.86
CA GLN A 85 -0.85 11.27 -17.76
C GLN A 85 -0.82 12.53 -18.65
N ASP A 86 -1.94 12.85 -19.30
CA ASP A 86 -2.04 13.98 -20.23
C ASP A 86 -2.01 15.33 -19.52
N GLU A 87 -2.60 15.42 -18.33
CA GLU A 87 -2.59 16.63 -17.51
C GLU A 87 -1.16 16.92 -17.01
N LEU A 88 -0.48 15.89 -16.49
CA LEU A 88 0.91 15.98 -16.04
C LEU A 88 1.86 16.41 -17.16
N ALA A 89 1.63 15.96 -18.40
CA ALA A 89 2.43 16.36 -19.55
C ALA A 89 2.32 17.85 -19.90
N ARG A 90 1.22 18.51 -19.52
CA ARG A 90 0.98 19.93 -19.78
C ARG A 90 1.49 20.85 -18.67
N ILE A 91 1.79 20.32 -17.49
CA ILE A 91 2.27 21.11 -16.36
C ILE A 91 3.75 21.50 -16.59
N PRO A 92 4.07 22.81 -16.71
CA PRO A 92 5.45 23.24 -16.89
C PRO A 92 6.26 23.06 -15.61
N ARG A 93 7.56 22.79 -15.74
CA ARG A 93 8.47 22.77 -14.59
C ARG A 93 8.68 24.20 -14.06
N CYS A 94 8.77 24.34 -12.73
CA CYS A 94 9.05 25.62 -12.10
C CYS A 94 10.46 26.10 -12.47
N SER A 95 10.56 27.11 -13.33
CA SER A 95 11.84 27.66 -13.81
C SER A 95 12.70 28.28 -12.70
N ARG A 96 12.10 28.69 -11.58
CA ARG A 96 12.80 29.28 -10.42
C ARG A 96 13.58 28.26 -9.59
N LEU A 97 13.35 26.96 -9.80
CA LEU A 97 14.04 25.86 -9.11
C LEU A 97 15.10 25.19 -9.99
N ALA A 98 15.34 25.69 -11.21
CA ALA A 98 16.46 25.26 -12.03
C ALA A 98 17.75 25.88 -11.48
N ALA A 99 18.50 25.08 -10.70
CA ALA A 99 19.90 25.33 -10.37
C ALA A 99 20.78 24.68 -11.46
#